data_AF-A0A420VU24-F1
#
_entry.id   AF-A0A420VU24-F1
#
_cell.length_a   1.000
_cell.length_b   1.000
_cell.length_c   1.000
_cell.angle_alpha   90.00
_cell.angle_beta   90.00
_cell.angle_gamma   90.00
#
_symmetry.space_group_name_H-M   'P 1'
#
loop_
_entity.id
_entity.type
_entity.pdbx_description
1 polymer ?
#
loop_
_entity_poly.entity_id
_entity_poly.type
_entity_poly.pdbx_seq_one_letter_code
_entity_poly.pdbx_strand_id
1 'polypeptide(L)'
;MYNIYYFRTKQVMQHSFPIYYHYIARNRKRISCYLHEDSIYCKVQTKNGLTEQHKFYYEDIHKIHLGLSDITWHTIDIYFKDRKHIHLKSVTFFIERDGEELERPKTNEIDIASVKANRMAYSNFVTALHERISRHGISYPISLTHGNSWKKILIWILMSFILILLPLTWKIGSYGWSLFFAVSFLLLLLFSWKVNFKKQYRPDQLPDKYLPF
;
A
#
# COMPACT_ATOMS: atom_id res chain seq x y z
N MET A 1 5.20 10.56 -36.08
CA MET A 1 5.36 9.39 -35.21
C MET A 1 4.39 9.51 -34.05
N TYR A 2 3.21 8.90 -34.16
CA TYR A 2 2.20 8.94 -33.11
C TYR A 2 2.52 7.86 -32.07
N ASN A 3 2.55 8.31 -30.81
CA ASN A 3 2.93 7.59 -29.61
C ASN A 3 2.13 6.28 -29.43
N ILE A 4 2.81 5.15 -29.55
CA ILE A 4 2.33 3.79 -29.23
C ILE A 4 2.03 3.62 -27.72
N TYR A 5 2.29 4.64 -26.90
CA TYR A 5 2.04 4.63 -25.46
C TYR A 5 0.57 4.82 -25.03
N TYR A 6 -0.34 5.14 -25.96
CA TYR A 6 -1.76 5.34 -25.61
C TYR A 6 -2.59 4.04 -25.55
N PHE A 7 -2.06 2.92 -26.03
CA PHE A 7 -2.83 1.66 -26.17
C PHE A 7 -2.60 0.62 -25.06
N ARG A 8 -2.00 1.01 -23.94
CA ARG A 8 -1.95 0.17 -22.72
C ARG A 8 -2.88 0.65 -21.62
N THR A 9 -3.92 1.39 -21.98
CA THR A 9 -5.04 1.74 -21.09
C THR A 9 -6.31 1.09 -21.63
N LYS A 10 -7.00 0.34 -20.78
CA LYS A 10 -8.21 -0.48 -21.05
C LYS A 10 -7.98 -1.88 -21.66
N GLN A 11 -7.14 -2.71 -21.05
CA GLN A 11 -7.70 -4.02 -20.69
C GLN A 11 -8.42 -3.80 -19.36
N VAL A 12 -9.70 -3.43 -19.44
CA VAL A 12 -10.60 -3.63 -18.31
C VAL A 12 -10.55 -5.12 -18.08
N MET A 13 -9.82 -5.57 -17.05
CA MET A 13 -9.80 -6.99 -16.75
C MET A 13 -11.22 -7.33 -16.32
N GLN A 14 -11.94 -8.06 -17.17
CA GLN A 14 -13.25 -8.57 -16.82
C GLN A 14 -13.03 -9.59 -15.69
N HIS A 15 -13.06 -9.10 -14.46
CA HIS A 15 -13.06 -9.96 -13.30
C HIS A 15 -14.46 -10.54 -13.13
N SER A 16 -14.54 -11.87 -13.00
CA SER A 16 -15.74 -12.55 -12.53
C SER A 16 -15.90 -12.30 -11.03
N PHE A 17 -17.04 -11.76 -10.63
CA PHE A 17 -17.36 -11.52 -9.22
C PHE A 17 -18.03 -12.76 -8.60
N PRO A 18 -17.83 -13.03 -7.30
CA PRO A 18 -17.09 -12.22 -6.33
C PRO A 18 -15.57 -12.38 -6.43
N ILE A 19 -14.83 -11.30 -6.17
CA ILE A 19 -13.37 -11.38 -6.01
C ILE A 19 -13.03 -11.53 -4.54
N TYR A 20 -12.20 -12.52 -4.24
CA TYR A 20 -11.80 -12.87 -2.90
C TYR A 20 -10.37 -12.43 -2.61
N TYR A 21 -10.16 -11.86 -1.43
CA TYR A 21 -8.85 -11.69 -0.85
C TYR A 21 -8.80 -12.16 0.60
N HIS A 22 -7.80 -12.98 0.91
CA HIS A 22 -7.54 -13.51 2.24
C HIS A 22 -6.25 -12.92 2.80
N TYR A 23 -6.30 -12.47 4.05
CA TYR A 23 -5.13 -11.97 4.74
C TYR A 23 -5.08 -12.49 6.18
N ILE A 24 -3.92 -13.02 6.56
CA ILE A 24 -3.63 -13.45 7.94
C ILE A 24 -2.59 -12.52 8.53
N ALA A 25 -3.02 -11.78 9.55
CA ALA A 25 -2.20 -10.80 10.25
C ALA A 25 -1.19 -11.44 11.20
N ARG A 26 -0.20 -10.65 11.64
CA ARG A 26 0.83 -11.10 12.60
C ARG A 26 0.26 -11.64 13.91
N ASN A 27 -0.86 -11.08 14.37
CA ASN A 27 -1.56 -11.51 15.57
C ASN A 27 -2.50 -12.71 15.32
N ARG A 28 -2.34 -13.42 14.20
CA ARG A 28 -3.19 -14.54 13.75
C ARG A 28 -4.67 -14.17 13.53
N LYS A 29 -4.99 -12.88 13.44
CA LYS A 29 -6.30 -12.41 12.98
C LYS A 29 -6.44 -12.72 11.49
N ARG A 30 -7.48 -13.44 11.10
CA ARG A 30 -7.81 -13.72 9.70
C ARG A 30 -8.83 -12.69 9.22
N ILE A 31 -8.59 -12.16 8.03
CA ILE A 31 -9.46 -11.18 7.39
C ILE A 31 -9.71 -11.69 5.97
N SER A 32 -10.94 -12.08 5.71
CA SER A 32 -11.42 -12.51 4.40
C SER A 32 -12.34 -11.44 3.86
N CYS A 33 -12.00 -10.82 2.74
CA CYS A 33 -12.83 -9.82 2.10
C CYS A 33 -13.25 -10.27 0.71
N TYR A 34 -14.52 -10.05 0.40
CA TYR A 34 -15.19 -10.40 -0.84
C TYR A 34 -15.74 -9.12 -1.45
N LEU A 35 -15.33 -8.83 -2.69
CA LEU A 35 -15.95 -7.78 -3.49
C LEU A 35 -17.12 -8.40 -4.22
N HIS A 36 -18.31 -7.93 -3.91
CA HIS A 36 -19.54 -8.21 -4.66
C HIS A 36 -19.85 -7.03 -5.58
N GLU A 37 -20.93 -7.15 -6.33
CA GLU A 37 -21.33 -6.13 -7.30
C GLU A 37 -21.74 -4.81 -6.65
N ASP A 38 -22.43 -4.90 -5.51
CA ASP A 38 -23.06 -3.80 -4.78
C ASP A 38 -22.33 -3.43 -3.47
N SER A 39 -21.48 -4.34 -2.98
CA SER A 39 -20.96 -4.25 -1.62
C SER A 39 -19.61 -4.94 -1.43
N ILE A 40 -18.95 -4.59 -0.33
CA ILE A 40 -17.77 -5.24 0.20
C ILE A 40 -18.19 -6.02 1.44
N TYR A 41 -17.98 -7.33 1.42
CA TYR A 41 -18.25 -8.19 2.56
C TYR A 41 -16.92 -8.61 3.19
N CYS A 42 -16.73 -8.37 4.48
CA CYS A 42 -15.53 -8.77 5.19
C CYS A 42 -15.87 -9.62 6.42
N LYS A 43 -15.26 -10.80 6.49
CA LYS A 43 -15.28 -11.71 7.62
C LYS A 43 -13.96 -11.58 8.37
N VAL A 44 -14.05 -11.30 9.66
CA VAL A 44 -12.91 -11.13 10.55
C VAL A 44 -12.95 -12.21 11.61
N GLN A 45 -11.94 -13.08 11.64
CA GLN A 45 -11.80 -14.09 12.68
C GLN A 45 -10.62 -13.73 13.57
N THR A 46 -10.88 -13.57 14.86
CA THR A 46 -9.82 -13.34 15.86
C THR A 46 -9.10 -14.64 16.17
N LYS A 47 -7.93 -14.55 16.84
CA LYS A 47 -7.17 -15.71 17.30
C LYS A 47 -8.00 -16.67 18.18
N ASN A 48 -9.00 -16.12 18.89
CA ASN A 48 -9.84 -16.89 19.82
C ASN A 48 -11.05 -17.54 19.13
N GLY A 49 -11.11 -17.53 17.79
CA GLY A 49 -12.21 -18.13 17.02
C GLY A 49 -13.45 -17.24 16.87
N LEU A 50 -13.55 -16.14 17.63
CA LEU A 50 -14.64 -15.16 17.46
C LEU A 50 -14.63 -14.61 16.04
N THR A 51 -15.78 -14.73 15.39
CA THR A 51 -15.99 -14.33 14.01
C THR A 51 -16.96 -13.16 13.97
N GLU A 52 -16.52 -12.08 13.36
CA GLU A 52 -17.36 -10.93 13.04
C GLU A 52 -17.53 -10.83 11.53
N GLN A 53 -18.72 -10.41 11.11
CA GLN A 53 -19.05 -10.22 9.70
C GLN A 53 -19.56 -8.80 9.50
N HIS A 54 -19.02 -8.13 8.48
CA HIS A 54 -19.35 -6.74 8.18
C HIS A 54 -19.65 -6.62 6.69
N LYS A 55 -20.78 -5.99 6.35
CA LYS A 55 -21.15 -5.60 4.98
C LYS A 55 -21.00 -4.09 4.87
N PHE A 56 -20.32 -3.62 3.83
CA PHE A 56 -20.13 -2.21 3.54
C PHE A 56 -20.58 -1.91 2.11
N TYR A 57 -21.33 -0.84 1.91
CA TYR A 57 -21.70 -0.40 0.56
C TYR A 57 -20.62 0.51 -0.04
N TYR A 58 -20.48 0.49 -1.37
CA TYR A 58 -19.51 1.37 -2.05
C TYR A 58 -19.86 2.86 -1.87
N GLU A 59 -21.14 3.19 -1.69
CA GLU A 59 -21.61 4.55 -1.41
C GLU A 59 -21.24 5.06 0.00
N ASP A 60 -20.82 4.18 0.90
CA ASP A 60 -20.39 4.55 2.25
C ASP A 60 -18.89 4.78 2.37
N ILE A 61 -18.14 4.50 1.31
CA ILE A 61 -16.71 4.78 1.27
C ILE A 61 -16.52 6.28 1.40
N HIS A 62 -15.72 6.71 2.37
CA HIS A 62 -15.37 8.12 2.55
C HIS A 62 -14.02 8.45 1.90
N LYS A 63 -13.06 7.52 2.02
CA LYS A 63 -11.68 7.72 1.57
C LYS A 63 -11.00 6.38 1.34
N ILE A 64 -10.12 6.34 0.34
CA ILE A 64 -9.21 5.21 0.13
C ILE A 64 -7.76 5.69 0.21
N HIS A 65 -6.94 4.87 0.84
CA HIS A 65 -5.52 5.10 0.94
C HIS A 65 -4.74 3.85 0.56
N LEU A 66 -3.92 3.98 -0.48
CA LEU A 66 -2.96 2.96 -0.88
C LEU A 66 -1.60 3.28 -0.27
N GLY A 67 -1.05 2.33 0.48
CA GLY A 67 0.28 2.43 1.09
C GLY A 67 1.29 1.55 0.37
N LEU A 68 2.43 2.14 0.02
CA LEU A 68 3.63 1.47 -0.47
C LEU A 68 4.74 1.67 0.57
N SER A 69 4.70 0.90 1.66
CA SER A 69 5.62 1.12 2.80
C SER A 69 7.07 0.77 2.44
N ASP A 70 7.27 -0.30 1.65
CA ASP A 70 8.58 -0.73 1.12
C ASP A 70 8.39 -1.62 -0.14
N ILE A 71 9.48 -2.10 -0.76
CA ILE A 71 9.45 -3.02 -1.93
C ILE A 71 8.67 -4.31 -1.61
N THR A 72 8.64 -4.70 -0.34
CA THR A 72 8.19 -6.03 0.10
C THR A 72 6.70 -6.13 0.40
N TRP A 73 5.97 -5.04 0.65
CA TRP A 73 4.54 -5.11 0.96
C TRP A 73 3.76 -3.82 0.70
N HIS A 74 2.50 -4.00 0.30
CA HIS A 74 1.53 -2.95 0.00
C HIS A 74 0.39 -3.01 1.00
N THR A 75 -0.28 -1.88 1.20
CA THR A 75 -1.51 -1.80 1.99
C THR A 75 -2.61 -1.07 1.25
N ILE A 76 -3.84 -1.41 1.60
CA ILE A 76 -5.03 -0.64 1.25
C ILE A 76 -5.84 -0.40 2.53
N ASP A 77 -6.12 0.86 2.78
CA ASP A 77 -7.03 1.33 3.82
C ASP A 77 -8.29 1.89 3.15
N ILE A 78 -9.45 1.34 3.50
CA ILE A 78 -10.76 1.81 3.03
C ILE A 78 -11.49 2.36 4.24
N TYR A 79 -11.73 3.67 4.28
CA TYR A 79 -12.43 4.34 5.37
C TYR A 79 -13.88 4.56 4.98
N PHE A 80 -14.81 4.27 5.89
CA PHE A 80 -16.25 4.43 5.70
C PHE A 80 -16.81 5.59 6.53
N LYS A 81 -17.99 6.09 6.16
CA LYS A 81 -18.68 7.20 6.83
C LYS A 81 -18.98 6.91 8.31
N ASP A 82 -19.20 5.65 8.67
CA ASP A 82 -19.47 5.18 10.04
C ASP A 82 -18.21 5.09 10.93
N ARG A 83 -17.09 5.66 10.48
CA ARG A 83 -15.77 5.62 11.14
C ARG A 83 -15.13 4.22 11.20
N LYS A 84 -15.74 3.20 10.59
CA LYS A 84 -15.06 1.92 10.39
C LYS A 84 -14.06 2.04 9.25
N HIS A 85 -13.07 1.16 9.26
CA HIS A 85 -12.15 1.03 8.14
C HIS A 85 -11.70 -0.41 7.97
N ILE A 86 -11.44 -0.78 6.72
CA ILE A 86 -10.79 -2.03 6.34
C ILE A 86 -9.31 -1.73 6.12
N HIS A 87 -8.43 -2.50 6.78
CA HIS A 87 -6.99 -2.45 6.57
C HIS A 87 -6.51 -3.81 6.06
N LEU A 88 -6.02 -3.87 4.83
CA LEU A 88 -5.50 -5.08 4.20
C LEU A 88 -4.05 -4.87 3.78
N LYS A 89 -3.23 -5.91 3.90
CA LYS A 89 -1.83 -5.93 3.45
C LYS A 89 -1.65 -6.98 2.36
N SER A 90 -0.77 -6.75 1.39
CA SER A 90 -0.52 -7.67 0.27
C SER A 90 0.22 -8.96 0.62
N VAL A 91 0.71 -9.08 1.85
CA VAL A 91 1.53 -10.22 2.29
C VAL A 91 0.86 -10.86 3.48
N THR A 92 0.76 -12.18 3.45
CA THR A 92 0.32 -13.00 4.58
C THR A 92 1.51 -13.32 5.47
N PHE A 93 1.31 -13.22 6.79
CA PHE A 93 2.35 -13.61 7.76
C PHE A 93 2.30 -15.11 8.09
N PHE A 94 1.18 -15.74 7.79
CA PHE A 94 0.92 -17.15 8.00
C PHE A 94 0.19 -17.73 6.80
N ILE A 95 0.41 -19.01 6.52
CA ILE A 95 -0.34 -19.82 5.56
C ILE A 95 -1.19 -20.81 6.36
N GLU A 96 -2.40 -21.10 5.88
CA GLU A 96 -3.27 -22.12 6.45
C GLU A 96 -2.92 -23.49 5.84
N ARG A 97 -2.63 -24.46 6.70
CA ARG A 97 -2.35 -25.86 6.34
C ARG A 97 -3.44 -26.77 6.88
N ASP A 98 -3.57 -27.94 6.26
CA ASP A 98 -4.56 -28.99 6.52
C ASP A 98 -5.14 -28.97 7.95
N GLY A 99 -6.37 -28.46 8.11
CA GLY A 99 -7.06 -28.41 9.40
C GLY A 99 -7.00 -27.10 10.21
N GLU A 100 -6.78 -25.95 9.54
CA GLU A 100 -6.74 -24.59 10.12
C GLU A 100 -5.45 -24.22 10.90
N GLU A 101 -4.40 -25.03 10.86
CA GLU A 101 -3.13 -24.67 11.50
C GLU A 101 -2.42 -23.53 10.75
N LEU A 102 -2.01 -22.50 11.49
CA LEU A 102 -1.36 -21.31 10.97
C LEU A 102 0.16 -21.43 11.09
N GLU A 103 0.82 -21.74 9.99
CA GLU A 103 2.28 -21.83 9.90
C GLU A 103 2.90 -20.60 9.25
N ARG A 104 4.13 -20.26 9.66
CA ARG A 104 4.90 -19.25 8.92
C ARG A 104 5.38 -19.85 7.60
N PRO A 105 5.26 -19.12 6.47
CA PRO A 105 5.79 -19.59 5.20
C PRO A 105 7.30 -19.85 5.30
N LYS A 106 7.73 -21.00 4.81
CA LYS A 106 9.15 -21.41 4.70
C LYS A 106 9.67 -21.06 3.30
N THR A 107 10.97 -21.19 3.08
CA THR A 107 11.62 -20.93 1.78
C THR A 107 11.54 -22.13 0.84
N ASN A 108 10.41 -22.84 0.82
CA ASN A 108 10.15 -23.94 -0.11
C ASN A 108 9.29 -23.46 -1.29
N GLU A 109 9.29 -24.20 -2.39
CA GLU A 109 8.59 -23.80 -3.62
C GLU A 109 7.08 -23.64 -3.44
N ILE A 110 6.46 -24.48 -2.60
CA ILE A 110 5.00 -24.48 -2.35
C ILE A 110 4.57 -23.20 -1.62
N ASP A 111 5.31 -22.82 -0.58
CA ASP A 111 5.05 -21.61 0.20
C ASP A 111 5.34 -20.37 -0.65
N ILE A 112 6.40 -20.38 -1.45
CA ILE A 112 6.71 -19.29 -2.40
C ILE A 112 5.57 -19.12 -3.41
N ALA A 113 5.07 -20.21 -3.99
CA ALA A 113 3.94 -20.18 -4.92
C ALA A 113 2.67 -19.65 -4.24
N SER A 114 2.40 -20.07 -3.01
CA SER A 114 1.25 -19.60 -2.22
C SER A 114 1.33 -18.10 -1.91
N VAL A 115 2.50 -17.60 -1.51
CA VAL A 115 2.73 -16.17 -1.28
C VAL A 115 2.58 -15.36 -2.57
N LYS A 116 3.08 -15.88 -3.70
CA LYS A 116 2.92 -15.24 -5.02
C LYS A 116 1.45 -15.18 -5.43
N ALA A 117 0.71 -16.27 -5.29
CA ALA A 117 -0.72 -16.33 -5.57
C ALA A 117 -1.51 -15.35 -4.71
N ASN A 118 -1.19 -15.25 -3.40
CA ASN A 118 -1.83 -14.28 -2.52
C ASN A 118 -1.54 -12.83 -2.92
N ARG A 119 -0.31 -12.53 -3.33
CA ARG A 119 0.05 -11.20 -3.86
C ARG A 119 -0.72 -10.86 -5.14
N MET A 120 -0.94 -11.84 -6.01
CA MET A 120 -1.75 -11.68 -7.21
C MET A 120 -3.23 -11.43 -6.85
N ALA A 121 -3.78 -12.22 -5.92
CA ALA A 121 -5.14 -12.04 -5.40
C ALA A 121 -5.35 -10.64 -4.80
N TYR A 122 -4.37 -10.13 -4.04
CA TYR A 122 -4.37 -8.76 -3.53
C TYR A 122 -4.45 -7.72 -4.66
N SER A 123 -3.61 -7.89 -5.69
CA SER A 123 -3.55 -6.95 -6.83
C SER A 123 -4.86 -6.94 -7.62
N ASN A 124 -5.45 -8.13 -7.84
CA ASN A 124 -6.76 -8.28 -8.46
C ASN A 124 -7.88 -7.63 -7.63
N PHE A 125 -7.86 -7.83 -6.30
CA PHE A 125 -8.80 -7.19 -5.38
C PHE A 125 -8.71 -5.67 -5.46
N VAL A 126 -7.51 -5.10 -5.38
CA VAL A 126 -7.30 -3.65 -5.47
C VAL A 126 -7.78 -3.12 -6.82
N THR A 127 -7.42 -3.78 -7.92
CA THR A 127 -7.82 -3.37 -9.28
C THR A 127 -9.34 -3.36 -9.42
N ALA A 128 -10.01 -4.45 -9.08
CA ALA A 128 -11.46 -4.55 -9.21
C ALA A 128 -12.23 -3.60 -8.28
N LEU A 129 -11.72 -3.34 -7.07
CA LEU A 129 -12.31 -2.33 -6.19
C LEU A 129 -12.31 -0.95 -6.87
N HIS A 130 -11.20 -0.58 -7.50
CA HIS A 130 -11.08 0.71 -8.20
C HIS A 130 -11.98 0.76 -9.43
N GLU A 131 -12.08 -0.34 -10.19
CA GLU A 131 -13.03 -0.42 -11.30
C GLU A 131 -14.48 -0.24 -10.83
N ARG A 132 -14.88 -0.88 -9.72
CA ARG A 132 -16.24 -0.76 -9.16
C ARG A 132 -16.55 0.66 -8.71
N ILE A 133 -15.63 1.31 -8.00
CA ILE A 133 -15.78 2.70 -7.57
C ILE A 133 -15.88 3.63 -8.77
N SER A 134 -15.05 3.41 -9.80
CA SER A 134 -15.09 4.19 -11.03
C SER A 134 -16.41 4.02 -11.79
N ARG A 135 -16.97 2.80 -11.84
CA ARG A 135 -18.26 2.52 -12.51
C ARG A 135 -19.45 3.14 -11.80
N HIS A 136 -19.44 3.18 -10.47
CA HIS A 136 -20.47 3.87 -9.70
C HIS A 136 -20.37 5.41 -9.78
N GLY A 137 -19.40 5.94 -10.52
CA GLY A 137 -19.24 7.38 -10.72
C GLY A 137 -18.84 8.13 -9.46
N ILE A 138 -18.34 7.43 -8.44
CA ILE A 138 -18.10 8.06 -7.15
C ILE A 138 -16.68 8.61 -7.07
N SER A 139 -16.54 9.93 -7.11
CA SER A 139 -15.26 10.63 -7.04
C SER A 139 -14.79 10.80 -5.60
N TYR A 140 -14.47 9.69 -4.92
CA TYR A 140 -13.86 9.79 -3.59
C TYR A 140 -12.39 10.20 -3.69
N PRO A 141 -11.87 10.94 -2.70
CA PRO A 141 -10.45 11.23 -2.63
C PRO A 141 -9.67 9.93 -2.40
N ILE A 142 -8.94 9.49 -3.42
CA ILE A 142 -7.99 8.38 -3.30
C ILE A 142 -6.58 8.96 -3.16
N SER A 143 -5.87 8.50 -2.14
CA SER A 143 -4.50 8.91 -1.86
C SER A 143 -3.54 7.74 -1.95
N LEU A 144 -2.42 7.95 -2.63
CA LEU A 144 -1.28 7.05 -2.65
C LEU A 144 -0.20 7.62 -1.74
N THR A 145 0.28 6.84 -0.79
CA THR A 145 1.47 7.17 0.00
C THR A 145 2.57 6.18 -0.31
N HIS A 146 3.76 6.68 -0.64
CA HIS A 146 4.92 5.85 -0.92
C HIS A 146 6.09 6.18 0.00
N GLY A 147 6.57 5.16 0.71
CA GLY A 147 7.70 5.23 1.62
C GLY A 147 7.27 5.05 3.08
N ASN A 148 8.27 5.08 3.96
CA ASN A 148 8.08 4.92 5.40
C ASN A 148 8.23 6.28 6.09
N SER A 149 7.19 6.70 6.82
CA SER A 149 7.21 7.95 7.60
C SER A 149 8.40 8.05 8.56
N TRP A 150 8.85 6.93 9.14
CA TRP A 150 10.04 6.90 9.99
C TRP A 150 11.33 7.24 9.24
N LYS A 151 11.48 6.78 7.99
CA LYS A 151 12.65 7.13 7.15
C LYS A 151 12.68 8.64 6.90
N LYS A 152 11.52 9.27 6.66
CA LYS A 152 11.42 10.73 6.53
C LYS A 152 11.83 11.44 7.82
N ILE A 153 11.32 11.02 8.98
CA ILE A 153 11.72 11.62 10.27
C ILE A 153 13.23 11.54 10.47
N LEU A 154 13.85 10.38 10.20
CA LEU A 154 15.30 10.20 10.32
C LEU A 154 16.10 11.13 9.39
N ILE A 155 15.66 11.28 8.14
CA ILE A 155 16.28 12.21 7.17
C ILE A 155 16.20 13.65 7.69
N TRP A 156 15.05 14.07 8.23
CA TRP A 156 14.88 15.41 8.77
C TRP A 156 15.78 15.67 9.99
N ILE A 157 15.93 14.68 10.88
CA ILE A 157 16.87 14.77 12.00
C ILE A 157 18.30 14.96 11.48
N LEU A 158 18.74 14.14 10.53
CA LEU A 158 20.08 14.24 9.93
C LEU A 158 20.31 15.59 9.25
N MET A 159 19.32 16.10 8.51
CA MET A 159 19.37 17.42 7.89
C MET A 159 19.55 18.54 8.91
N SER A 160 18.85 18.48 10.05
CA SER A 160 19.01 19.45 11.15
C SER A 160 20.43 19.43 11.72
N PHE A 161 21.03 18.25 11.90
CA PHE A 161 22.44 18.15 12.34
C PHE A 161 23.40 18.80 11.33
N ILE A 162 23.22 18.54 10.03
CA ILE A 162 24.06 19.13 8.98
C ILE A 162 23.93 20.66 8.98
N LEU A 163 22.72 21.19 9.21
CA LEU A 163 22.45 22.62 9.22
C LEU A 163 23.15 23.34 10.39
N ILE A 164 23.39 22.64 11.51
CA ILE A 164 24.18 23.13 12.65
C ILE A 164 25.70 23.05 12.36
N LEU A 165 26.16 21.97 11.71
CA LEU A 165 27.58 21.75 11.42
C LEU A 165 28.14 22.68 10.32
N LEU A 166 27.29 23.11 9.38
CA LEU A 166 27.67 23.98 8.28
C LEU A 166 28.25 25.34 8.74
N PRO A 167 27.60 26.12 9.63
CA PRO A 167 28.18 27.37 10.14
C PRO A 167 29.38 27.13 11.06
N LEU A 168 29.44 26.01 11.79
CA LEU A 168 30.59 25.66 12.63
C LEU A 168 31.85 25.44 11.78
N THR A 169 31.75 24.61 10.73
CA THR A 169 32.87 24.34 9.83
C THR A 169 33.29 25.56 9.02
N TRP A 170 32.34 26.40 8.63
CA TRP A 170 32.62 27.68 7.98
C TRP A 170 33.42 28.61 8.89
N LYS A 171 33.04 28.74 10.17
CA LYS A 171 33.73 29.59 11.16
C LYS A 171 35.17 29.16 11.44
N ILE A 172 35.47 27.87 11.35
CA ILE A 172 36.81 27.32 11.63
C ILE A 172 37.69 27.34 10.34
N GLY A 173 37.21 27.96 9.24
CA GLY A 173 37.95 28.08 7.98
C GLY A 173 38.02 26.78 7.18
N SER A 174 37.22 25.78 7.54
CA SER A 174 37.22 24.45 6.92
C SER A 174 36.25 24.39 5.73
N TYR A 175 36.58 25.14 4.68
CA TYR A 175 35.68 25.33 3.53
C TYR A 175 35.33 24.04 2.78
N GLY A 176 36.25 23.08 2.68
CA GLY A 176 35.99 21.78 2.06
C GLY A 176 34.90 20.98 2.78
N TRP A 177 34.95 20.97 4.12
CA TRP A 177 33.91 20.34 4.94
C TRP A 177 32.58 21.08 4.87
N SER A 178 32.61 22.42 4.82
CA SER A 178 31.39 23.21 4.66
C SER A 178 30.70 22.95 3.32
N LEU A 179 31.47 22.86 2.23
CA LEU A 179 30.95 22.49 0.90
C LEU A 179 30.35 21.08 0.91
N PHE A 180 31.04 20.11 1.52
CA PHE A 180 30.52 18.74 1.67
C PHE A 180 29.18 18.71 2.42
N PHE A 181 29.05 19.46 3.51
CA PHE A 181 27.80 19.56 4.26
C PHE A 181 26.69 20.24 3.45
N ALA A 182 26.99 21.30 2.70
CA ALA A 182 26.02 21.96 1.83
C ALA A 182 25.48 21.02 0.73
N VAL A 183 26.37 20.27 0.06
CA VAL A 183 25.99 19.29 -0.97
C VAL A 183 25.18 18.14 -0.35
N SER A 184 25.63 17.61 0.79
CA SER A 184 24.93 16.55 1.51
C SER A 184 23.52 16.98 1.93
N PHE A 185 23.36 18.23 2.40
CA PHE A 185 22.06 18.79 2.74
C PHE A 185 21.14 18.85 1.52
N LEU A 186 21.63 19.35 0.38
CA LEU A 186 20.85 19.45 -0.85
C LEU A 186 20.39 18.06 -1.33
N LEU A 187 21.29 17.08 -1.34
CA LEU A 187 20.96 15.70 -1.73
C LEU A 187 19.91 15.08 -0.80
N LEU A 188 20.05 15.28 0.52
CA LEU A 188 19.08 14.80 1.50
C LEU A 188 17.72 15.51 1.36
N LEU A 189 17.70 16.81 1.07
CA LEU A 189 16.47 17.57 0.82
C LEU A 189 15.73 17.01 -0.40
N LEU A 190 16.43 16.84 -1.53
CA LEU A 190 15.86 16.25 -2.75
C LEU A 190 15.37 14.82 -2.52
N PHE A 191 16.13 14.03 -1.77
CA PHE A 191 15.73 12.68 -1.39
C PHE A 191 14.50 12.68 -0.47
N SER A 192 14.44 13.59 0.50
CA SER A 192 13.31 13.78 1.43
C SER A 192 12.02 14.16 0.71
N TRP A 193 12.12 14.95 -0.37
CA TRP A 193 10.98 15.25 -1.24
C TRP A 193 10.47 14.03 -2.01
N LYS A 194 11.36 13.08 -2.33
CA LYS A 194 11.02 11.82 -2.98
C LYS A 194 10.51 10.75 -1.99
N VAL A 195 10.88 10.83 -0.71
CA VAL A 195 10.52 9.86 0.33
C VAL A 195 9.24 10.27 1.06
N ASN A 196 8.29 9.34 1.19
CA ASN A 196 7.02 9.57 1.88
C ASN A 196 6.19 10.68 1.23
N PHE A 197 6.06 10.63 -0.10
CA PHE A 197 5.13 11.49 -0.82
C PHE A 197 3.72 10.92 -0.69
N LYS A 198 2.76 11.81 -0.45
CA LYS A 198 1.34 11.52 -0.55
C LYS A 198 0.81 12.23 -1.79
N LYS A 199 0.36 11.46 -2.77
CA LYS A 199 -0.18 11.98 -4.03
C LYS A 199 -1.62 11.54 -4.19
N GLN A 200 -2.49 12.47 -4.54
CA GLN A 200 -3.85 12.12 -4.96
C GLN A 200 -3.79 11.53 -6.38
N TYR A 201 -4.58 10.50 -6.63
CA TYR A 201 -4.75 9.95 -7.98
C TYR A 201 -6.20 9.56 -8.19
N ARG A 202 -6.61 9.46 -9.46
CA ARG A 202 -7.97 9.09 -9.81
C ARG A 202 -8.14 7.56 -9.79
N PRO A 203 -9.31 7.03 -9.43
CA PRO A 203 -9.55 5.58 -9.41
C PRO A 203 -9.23 4.88 -10.74
N ASP A 204 -9.44 5.56 -11.87
CA ASP A 204 -9.15 5.09 -13.23
C ASP A 204 -7.65 5.09 -13.61
N GLN A 205 -6.78 5.61 -12.74
CA GLN A 205 -5.34 5.75 -12.97
C GLN A 205 -4.53 5.01 -11.89
N LEU A 206 -4.80 3.71 -11.75
CA LEU A 206 -4.10 2.87 -10.78
C LEU A 206 -2.58 2.84 -11.08
N PRO A 207 -1.70 3.02 -10.07
CA PRO A 207 -0.26 2.92 -10.31
C PRO A 207 0.14 1.54 -10.82
N ASP A 208 1.08 1.48 -11.77
CA ASP A 208 1.55 0.25 -12.43
C ASP A 208 1.93 -0.89 -11.46
N LYS A 209 2.41 -0.55 -10.26
CA LYS A 209 2.79 -1.53 -9.22
C LYS A 209 1.64 -2.40 -8.73
N TYR A 210 0.39 -1.99 -8.94
CA TYR A 210 -0.82 -2.74 -8.56
C TYR A 210 -1.47 -3.45 -9.75
N LEU A 211 -1.00 -3.20 -10.98
CA LEU A 211 -1.48 -3.92 -12.15
C LEU A 211 -0.92 -5.35 -12.12
N PRO A 212 -1.71 -6.36 -12.49
CA PRO A 212 -1.20 -7.73 -12.60
C PRO A 212 -0.07 -7.78 -13.64
N PHE A 213 1.00 -8.50 -13.31
CA PHE A 213 2.11 -8.79 -14.21
C PHE A 213 1.83 -10.03 -15.05
#